data_AF-A0A2P4P0E0-F1
#
_entry.id   AF-A0A2P4P0E0-F1
#
_cell.length_a   1.000
_cell.length_b   1.000
_cell.length_c   1.000
_cell.angle_alpha   90.00
_cell.angle_beta   90.00
_cell.angle_gamma   90.00
#
_symmetry.space_group_name_H-M   'P 1'
#
loop_
_entity.id
_entity.type
_entity.pdbx_description
1 polymer ?
#
loop_
_entity_poly.entity_id
_entity_poly.type
_entity_poly.pdbx_seq_one_letter_code
_entity_poly.pdbx_strand_id
1 'polypeptide(L)'
;MGVEQAYLDLLNSNFALRKELILEETNNISNKEKIRKLTKEIEACERYIFYLEKNLVSREDEIDQLKAECQSTLVELGKYRDHLELKEEALVAQDERIIQLEDTVDKLKKRIQELSLCKGKIEMDEDNELFNPILRILDRRRAVADCVSEIRLFFDRNRIPIPQDIDDVFNATTQSLDEIIRQAALMQEIGVDQLNQIEGLQTLLGESLDRTNALNQDLIRVRDDFTYETNARRHWETVAQQNQARIAGIQIANLGIRFLNRRKDAQLANQQNQLVNQQNQIANQQNQIAEHRRNAHRLMLRYNADTERWRRRHAGCIRQAQNWQRQYRISQTQVQAQAQNILNLQQQILALQNNPPNMATIQDVMHTISPGLAQLPFYDGQEPPDSYYQKLRAVNEMASPLAVAVFNAAMRCSVMKNKMSGRFIPVPANNPYNANAAINTEPEFLNWLQGKYRDVMVGTNQGAIIALMNESFSPIDTPDTYAKRIRSLA
;
A
#
# COMPACT_ATOMS: atom_id res chain seq x y z
N MET A 1 26.31 45.14 14.73
CA MET A 1 25.15 44.30 15.14
C MET A 1 24.11 44.11 14.04
N GLY A 2 23.83 45.06 13.12
CA GLY A 2 22.80 44.87 12.08
C GLY A 2 23.16 43.91 10.92
N VAL A 3 24.45 43.75 10.60
CA VAL A 3 24.91 42.93 9.45
C VAL A 3 24.79 41.42 9.71
N GLU A 4 24.96 41.00 10.96
CA GLU A 4 24.92 39.59 11.38
C GLU A 4 23.48 39.05 11.42
N GLN A 5 22.52 39.88 11.84
CA GLN A 5 21.10 39.55 11.83
C GLN A 5 20.57 39.45 10.39
N ALA A 6 20.94 40.39 9.52
CA ALA A 6 20.57 40.34 8.11
C ALA A 6 21.10 39.08 7.41
N TYR A 7 22.31 38.63 7.76
CA TYR A 7 22.88 37.39 7.23
C TYR A 7 22.12 36.14 7.71
N LEU A 8 21.76 36.08 9.00
CA LEU A 8 20.93 35.01 9.56
C LEU A 8 19.54 34.93 8.94
N ASP A 9 18.88 36.08 8.73
CA ASP A 9 17.56 36.16 8.09
C ASP A 9 17.62 35.69 6.63
N LEU A 10 18.69 36.05 5.91
CA LEU A 10 18.92 35.62 4.54
C LEU A 10 19.20 34.12 4.45
N LEU A 11 19.93 33.55 5.43
CA LEU A 11 20.17 32.10 5.53
C LEU A 11 18.87 31.32 5.78
N ASN A 12 18.02 31.82 6.69
CA ASN A 12 16.72 31.22 7.00
C ASN A 12 15.76 31.28 5.80
N SER A 13 15.72 32.41 5.11
CA SER A 13 14.96 32.57 3.87
C SER A 13 15.44 31.60 2.77
N ASN A 14 16.76 31.45 2.60
CA ASN A 14 17.33 30.52 1.64
C ASN A 14 16.99 29.05 1.99
N PHE A 15 16.97 28.71 3.28
CA PHE A 15 16.57 27.39 3.74
C PHE A 15 15.08 27.11 3.48
N ALA A 16 14.20 28.10 3.71
CA ALA A 16 12.78 28.00 3.40
C ALA A 16 12.52 27.83 1.90
N LEU A 17 13.19 28.64 1.05
CA LEU A 17 13.09 28.55 -0.41
C LEU A 17 13.57 27.19 -0.93
N ARG A 18 14.65 26.64 -0.37
CA ARG A 18 15.12 25.28 -0.74
C ARG A 18 14.09 24.21 -0.38
N LYS A 19 13.40 24.36 0.75
CA LYS A 19 12.36 23.42 1.17
C LYS A 19 11.12 23.49 0.27
N GLU A 20 10.71 24.69 -0.12
CA GLU A 20 9.64 24.89 -1.12
C GLU A 20 10.03 24.36 -2.50
N LEU A 21 11.27 24.59 -2.95
CA LEU A 21 11.78 24.09 -4.22
C LEU A 21 11.73 22.56 -4.28
N ILE A 22 12.19 21.87 -3.22
CA ILE A 22 12.14 20.40 -3.13
C ILE A 22 10.69 19.89 -3.15
N LEU A 23 9.78 20.57 -2.44
CA LEU A 23 8.36 20.21 -2.45
C LEU A 23 7.78 20.33 -3.87
N GLU A 24 8.11 21.42 -4.56
CA GLU A 24 7.60 21.66 -5.91
C GLU A 24 8.20 20.71 -6.95
N GLU A 25 9.49 20.37 -6.83
CA GLU A 25 10.09 19.30 -7.64
C GLU A 25 9.39 17.96 -7.42
N THR A 26 9.05 17.63 -6.17
CA THR A 26 8.35 16.39 -5.84
C THR A 26 6.93 16.38 -6.43
N ASN A 27 6.21 17.50 -6.33
CA ASN A 27 4.89 17.69 -6.95
C ASN A 27 4.98 17.54 -8.48
N ASN A 28 5.99 18.15 -9.10
CA ASN A 28 6.17 18.13 -10.54
C ASN A 28 6.50 16.72 -11.06
N ILE A 29 7.31 15.95 -10.33
CA ILE A 29 7.57 14.53 -10.61
C ILE A 29 6.27 13.72 -10.56
N SER A 30 5.47 13.89 -9.50
CA SER A 30 4.18 13.20 -9.34
C SER A 30 3.20 13.55 -10.48
N ASN A 31 3.12 14.83 -10.84
CA ASN A 31 2.26 15.29 -11.93
C ASN A 31 2.72 14.73 -13.28
N LYS A 32 4.02 14.67 -13.54
CA LYS A 32 4.58 14.06 -14.75
C LYS A 32 4.23 12.57 -14.86
N GLU A 33 4.18 11.85 -13.75
CA GLU A 33 3.72 10.46 -13.70
C GLU A 33 2.21 10.33 -13.98
N LYS A 34 1.38 11.21 -13.39
CA LYS A 34 -0.06 11.25 -13.70
C LYS A 34 -0.32 11.54 -15.17
N ILE A 35 0.37 12.52 -15.74
CA ILE A 35 0.26 12.86 -17.16
C ILE A 35 0.60 11.64 -18.01
N ARG A 36 1.72 10.95 -17.74
CA ARG A 36 2.09 9.73 -18.47
C ARG A 36 1.04 8.62 -18.40
N LYS A 37 0.37 8.45 -17.24
CA LYS A 37 -0.72 7.47 -17.10
C LYS A 37 -1.92 7.86 -17.94
N LEU A 38 -2.36 9.12 -17.84
CA LEU A 38 -3.49 9.63 -18.61
C LEU A 38 -3.22 9.58 -20.12
N THR A 39 -2.00 9.87 -20.58
CA THR A 39 -1.63 9.74 -22.00
C THR A 39 -1.80 8.31 -22.49
N LYS A 40 -1.36 7.30 -21.71
CA LYS A 40 -1.55 5.89 -22.07
C LYS A 40 -3.03 5.48 -22.11
N GLU A 41 -3.83 5.99 -21.18
CA GLU A 41 -5.28 5.73 -21.15
C GLU A 41 -5.97 6.34 -22.37
N ILE A 42 -5.60 7.57 -22.74
CA ILE A 42 -6.10 8.24 -23.95
C ILE A 42 -5.74 7.44 -25.21
N GLU A 43 -4.48 7.02 -25.36
CA GLU A 43 -4.06 6.19 -26.51
C GLU A 43 -4.83 4.86 -26.60
N ALA A 44 -5.15 4.26 -25.45
CA ALA A 44 -5.96 3.04 -25.41
C ALA A 44 -7.41 3.31 -25.84
N CYS A 45 -8.00 4.43 -25.39
CA CYS A 45 -9.32 4.87 -25.81
C CYS A 45 -9.37 5.17 -27.31
N GLU A 46 -8.39 5.86 -27.87
CA GLU A 46 -8.30 6.17 -29.31
C GLU A 46 -8.26 4.89 -30.15
N ARG A 47 -7.46 3.90 -29.75
CA ARG A 47 -7.43 2.59 -30.43
C ARG A 47 -8.79 1.88 -30.40
N TYR A 48 -9.51 1.98 -29.28
CA TYR A 48 -10.82 1.38 -29.15
C TYR A 48 -11.89 2.10 -29.99
N ILE A 49 -11.85 3.44 -30.04
CA ILE A 49 -12.71 4.25 -30.90
C ILE A 49 -12.48 3.88 -32.36
N PHE A 50 -11.22 3.81 -32.81
CA PHE A 50 -10.88 3.41 -34.18
C PHE A 50 -11.41 2.01 -34.54
N TYR A 51 -11.32 1.06 -33.59
CA TYR A 51 -11.92 -0.27 -33.77
C TYR A 51 -13.45 -0.19 -33.93
N LEU A 52 -14.14 0.62 -33.13
CA LEU A 52 -15.58 0.79 -33.25
C LEU A 52 -15.98 1.48 -34.56
N GLU A 53 -15.27 2.50 -35.00
CA GLU A 53 -15.50 3.19 -36.28
C GLU A 53 -15.42 2.21 -37.45
N LYS A 54 -14.39 1.36 -37.48
CA LYS A 54 -14.26 0.33 -38.54
C LYS A 54 -15.44 -0.65 -38.55
N ASN A 55 -15.93 -1.04 -37.38
CA ASN A 55 -17.10 -1.91 -37.28
C ASN A 55 -18.40 -1.21 -37.69
N LEU A 56 -18.53 0.09 -37.42
CA LEU A 56 -19.68 0.88 -37.85
C LEU A 56 -19.73 0.99 -39.37
N VAL A 57 -18.61 1.34 -40.02
CA VAL A 57 -18.52 1.41 -41.48
C VAL A 57 -18.90 0.07 -42.13
N SER A 58 -18.36 -1.04 -41.62
CA SER A 58 -18.71 -2.38 -42.13
C SER A 58 -20.20 -2.71 -41.99
N ARG A 59 -20.87 -2.19 -40.96
CA ARG A 59 -22.32 -2.39 -40.77
C ARG A 59 -23.14 -1.46 -41.65
N GLU A 60 -22.68 -0.24 -41.91
CA GLU A 60 -23.30 0.66 -42.89
C GLU A 60 -23.24 0.05 -44.30
N ASP A 61 -22.11 -0.52 -44.70
CA ASP A 61 -21.96 -1.22 -45.97
C ASP A 61 -22.96 -2.41 -46.09
N GLU A 62 -23.12 -3.20 -45.01
CA GLU A 62 -24.09 -4.30 -44.96
C GLU A 62 -25.54 -3.81 -45.08
N ILE A 63 -25.87 -2.69 -44.41
CA ILE A 63 -27.20 -2.07 -44.51
C ILE A 63 -27.48 -1.61 -45.94
N ASP A 64 -26.52 -0.97 -46.59
CA ASP A 64 -26.68 -0.50 -47.97
C ASP A 64 -26.85 -1.66 -48.96
N GLN A 65 -26.12 -2.76 -48.75
CA GLN A 65 -26.29 -3.99 -49.53
C GLN A 65 -27.71 -4.59 -49.34
N LEU A 66 -28.16 -4.75 -48.09
CA LEU A 66 -29.50 -5.25 -47.79
C LEU A 66 -30.60 -4.36 -48.37
N LYS A 67 -30.38 -3.04 -48.39
CA LYS A 67 -31.32 -2.09 -48.98
C LYS A 67 -31.43 -2.28 -50.49
N ALA A 68 -30.32 -2.51 -51.17
CA ALA A 68 -30.31 -2.82 -52.60
C ALA A 68 -31.02 -4.14 -52.91
N GLU A 69 -30.80 -5.18 -52.11
CA GLU A 69 -31.48 -6.48 -52.24
C GLU A 69 -32.99 -6.36 -52.04
N CYS A 70 -33.43 -5.64 -51.00
CA CYS A 70 -34.85 -5.36 -50.77
C CYS A 70 -35.49 -4.64 -51.96
N GLN A 71 -34.79 -3.66 -52.54
CA GLN A 71 -35.29 -2.91 -53.69
C GLN A 71 -35.38 -3.78 -54.94
N SER A 72 -34.40 -4.66 -55.19
CA SER A 72 -34.46 -5.65 -56.26
C SER A 72 -35.66 -6.59 -56.10
N THR A 73 -35.87 -7.09 -54.88
CA THR A 73 -36.98 -7.99 -54.56
C THR A 73 -38.34 -7.33 -54.77
N LEU A 74 -38.48 -6.06 -54.39
CA LEU A 74 -39.70 -5.28 -54.62
C LEU A 74 -40.01 -5.13 -56.11
N VAL A 75 -38.99 -4.90 -56.95
CA VAL A 75 -39.17 -4.82 -58.41
C VAL A 75 -39.61 -6.16 -58.98
N GLU A 76 -39.05 -7.28 -58.52
CA GLU A 76 -39.48 -8.61 -58.95
C GLU A 76 -40.92 -8.93 -58.52
N LEU A 77 -41.29 -8.61 -57.28
CA LEU A 77 -42.66 -8.76 -56.80
C LEU A 77 -43.66 -7.93 -57.61
N GLY A 78 -43.27 -6.73 -58.06
CA GLY A 78 -44.07 -5.94 -59.01
C GLY A 78 -44.35 -6.71 -60.30
N LYS A 79 -43.31 -7.29 -60.92
CA LYS A 79 -43.49 -8.11 -62.14
C LYS A 79 -44.40 -9.32 -61.93
N TYR A 80 -44.27 -10.00 -60.79
CA TYR A 80 -45.14 -11.14 -60.46
C TYR A 80 -46.59 -10.72 -60.29
N ARG A 81 -46.83 -9.55 -59.68
CA ARG A 81 -48.17 -8.98 -59.55
C ARG A 81 -48.78 -8.68 -60.91
N ASP A 82 -48.06 -7.98 -61.79
CA ASP A 82 -48.55 -7.64 -63.13
C ASP A 82 -48.88 -8.90 -63.94
N HIS A 83 -48.02 -9.92 -63.86
CA HIS A 83 -48.29 -11.21 -64.52
C HIS A 83 -49.50 -11.94 -63.94
N LEU A 84 -49.79 -11.78 -62.64
CA LEU A 84 -50.95 -12.38 -62.00
C LEU A 84 -52.24 -11.68 -62.45
N GLU A 85 -52.23 -10.35 -62.54
CA GLU A 85 -53.34 -9.54 -63.06
C GLU A 85 -53.67 -9.92 -64.51
N LEU A 86 -52.66 -10.07 -65.38
CA LEU A 86 -52.86 -10.55 -66.76
C LEU A 86 -53.47 -11.96 -66.82
N LYS A 87 -53.11 -12.85 -65.88
CA LYS A 87 -53.72 -14.19 -65.80
C LYS A 87 -55.17 -14.14 -65.32
N GLU A 88 -55.50 -13.25 -64.38
CA GLU A 88 -56.87 -13.04 -63.93
C GLU A 88 -57.74 -12.52 -65.08
N GLU A 89 -57.27 -11.55 -65.86
CA GLU A 89 -57.97 -11.05 -67.06
C GLU A 89 -58.20 -12.16 -68.09
N ALA A 90 -57.19 -13.00 -68.35
CA ALA A 90 -57.31 -14.12 -69.28
C ALA A 90 -58.32 -15.18 -68.80
N LEU A 91 -58.38 -15.45 -67.49
CA LEU A 91 -59.36 -16.36 -66.91
C LEU A 91 -60.79 -15.81 -67.05
N VAL A 92 -60.99 -14.51 -66.78
CA VAL A 92 -62.29 -13.86 -66.98
C VAL A 92 -62.75 -13.97 -68.43
N ALA A 93 -61.86 -13.70 -69.40
CA ALA A 93 -62.17 -13.85 -70.82
C ALA A 93 -62.50 -15.30 -71.21
N GLN A 94 -61.84 -16.27 -70.58
CA GLN A 94 -62.12 -17.69 -70.80
C GLN A 94 -63.50 -18.08 -70.22
N ASP A 95 -63.85 -17.61 -69.03
CA ASP A 95 -65.16 -17.85 -68.40
C ASP A 95 -66.30 -17.25 -69.25
N GLU A 96 -66.14 -16.02 -69.74
CA GLU A 96 -67.10 -15.43 -70.68
C GLU A 96 -67.30 -16.29 -71.93
N ARG A 97 -66.22 -16.89 -72.45
CA ARG A 97 -66.29 -17.78 -73.60
C ARG A 97 -67.00 -19.09 -73.27
N ILE A 98 -66.79 -19.65 -72.08
CA ILE A 98 -67.48 -20.85 -71.60
C ILE A 98 -68.99 -20.59 -71.54
N ILE A 99 -69.40 -19.47 -70.93
CA ILE A 99 -70.82 -19.09 -70.84
C ILE A 99 -71.45 -19.01 -72.25
N GLN A 100 -70.77 -18.40 -73.22
CA GLN A 100 -71.25 -18.35 -74.61
C GLN A 100 -71.40 -19.75 -75.22
N LEU A 101 -70.45 -20.65 -74.96
CA LEU A 101 -70.50 -22.02 -75.46
C LEU A 101 -71.64 -22.81 -74.81
N GLU A 102 -71.85 -22.68 -73.50
CA GLU A 102 -72.96 -23.30 -72.79
C GLU A 102 -74.31 -22.87 -73.39
N ASP A 103 -74.50 -21.57 -73.65
CA ASP A 103 -75.68 -21.04 -74.33
C ASP A 103 -75.92 -21.68 -75.71
N THR A 104 -74.84 -21.90 -76.48
CA THR A 104 -74.94 -22.57 -77.79
C THR A 104 -75.28 -24.05 -77.65
N VAL A 105 -74.71 -24.74 -76.67
CA VAL A 105 -75.00 -26.15 -76.40
C VAL A 105 -76.46 -26.33 -75.99
N ASP A 106 -77.00 -25.44 -75.16
CA ASP A 106 -78.40 -25.51 -74.75
C ASP A 106 -79.37 -25.27 -75.92
N LYS A 107 -79.04 -24.35 -76.84
CA LYS A 107 -79.78 -24.19 -78.10
C LYS A 107 -79.74 -25.45 -78.96
N LEU A 108 -78.57 -26.07 -79.10
CA LEU A 108 -78.41 -27.32 -79.86
C LEU A 108 -79.17 -28.48 -79.21
N LYS A 109 -79.13 -28.62 -77.88
CA LYS A 109 -79.89 -29.64 -77.15
C LYS A 109 -81.39 -29.51 -77.39
N LYS A 110 -81.94 -28.29 -77.31
CA LYS A 110 -83.35 -28.03 -77.65
C LYS A 110 -83.66 -28.47 -79.08
N ARG A 111 -82.80 -28.15 -80.03
CA ARG A 111 -82.98 -28.52 -81.44
C ARG A 111 -82.93 -30.04 -81.66
N ILE A 112 -82.01 -30.74 -81.01
CA ILE A 112 -81.94 -32.20 -81.06
C ILE A 112 -83.21 -32.82 -80.47
N GLN A 113 -83.71 -32.29 -79.36
CA GLN A 113 -84.93 -32.79 -78.73
C GLN A 113 -86.17 -32.62 -79.62
N GLU A 114 -86.29 -31.50 -80.33
CA GLU A 114 -87.31 -31.29 -81.37
C GLU A 114 -87.23 -32.33 -82.50
N LEU A 115 -86.00 -32.61 -82.99
CA LEU A 115 -85.77 -33.59 -84.05
C LEU A 115 -86.08 -35.03 -83.60
N SER A 116 -85.71 -35.40 -82.37
CA SER A 116 -86.03 -36.73 -81.79
C SER A 116 -87.54 -36.94 -81.62
N LEU A 117 -88.29 -35.91 -81.26
CA LEU A 117 -89.76 -35.97 -81.22
C LEU A 117 -90.40 -36.19 -82.60
N CYS A 118 -89.76 -35.68 -83.66
CA CYS A 118 -90.15 -35.97 -85.05
C CYS A 118 -89.77 -37.41 -85.46
N LYS A 119 -88.64 -37.94 -85.00
CA LYS A 119 -88.19 -39.31 -85.31
C LYS A 119 -89.09 -40.39 -84.69
N GLY A 120 -89.55 -40.19 -83.45
CA GLY A 120 -90.46 -41.13 -82.77
C GLY A 120 -91.85 -41.27 -83.40
N LYS A 121 -92.22 -40.39 -84.34
CA LYS A 121 -93.45 -40.56 -85.17
C LYS A 121 -93.23 -41.43 -86.40
N ILE A 122 -91.98 -41.70 -86.77
CA ILE A 122 -91.61 -42.47 -87.97
C ILE A 122 -91.33 -43.93 -87.60
N GLU A 123 -90.83 -44.20 -86.38
CA GLU A 123 -90.39 -45.54 -85.92
C GLU A 123 -91.53 -46.50 -85.49
N MET A 124 -92.82 -46.18 -85.70
CA MET A 124 -93.94 -47.09 -85.40
C MET A 124 -94.19 -48.17 -86.48
N ASP A 125 -93.35 -48.25 -87.52
CA ASP A 125 -93.59 -49.14 -88.70
C ASP A 125 -92.44 -50.11 -89.03
N GLU A 126 -91.38 -50.22 -88.20
CA GLU A 126 -90.15 -50.95 -88.58
C GLU A 126 -89.97 -52.38 -88.02
N ASP A 127 -90.95 -52.93 -87.29
CA ASP A 127 -90.91 -54.34 -86.84
C ASP A 127 -91.55 -55.29 -87.86
N ASN A 128 -90.86 -55.61 -88.96
CA ASN A 128 -91.09 -56.89 -89.64
C ASN A 128 -89.90 -57.34 -90.50
N GLU A 129 -89.04 -58.11 -89.84
CA GLU A 129 -87.88 -58.83 -90.38
C GLU A 129 -88.32 -60.03 -91.26
N LEU A 130 -89.18 -59.80 -92.26
CA LEU A 130 -89.46 -60.74 -93.37
C LEU A 130 -90.18 -60.06 -94.54
N PHE A 131 -89.77 -58.88 -94.97
CA PHE A 131 -90.40 -58.25 -96.13
C PHE A 131 -89.39 -57.37 -96.84
N ASN A 132 -88.83 -57.85 -97.95
CA ASN A 132 -88.41 -56.94 -98.98
C ASN A 132 -89.63 -56.75 -99.90
N PRO A 133 -90.48 -55.72 -99.67
CA PRO A 133 -91.69 -55.50 -100.45
C PRO A 133 -91.39 -55.38 -101.95
N ILE A 134 -90.20 -54.86 -102.30
CA ILE A 134 -89.73 -54.75 -103.68
C ILE A 134 -89.53 -56.15 -104.29
N LEU A 135 -88.85 -57.08 -103.58
CA LEU A 135 -88.69 -58.46 -104.07
C LEU A 135 -90.05 -59.17 -104.27
N ARG A 136 -90.99 -59.03 -103.33
CA ARG A 136 -92.32 -59.64 -103.46
C ARG A 136 -93.14 -59.04 -104.60
N ILE A 137 -93.01 -57.73 -104.84
CA ILE A 137 -93.64 -57.04 -105.97
C ILE A 137 -93.04 -57.56 -107.28
N LEU A 138 -91.72 -57.71 -107.36
CA LEU A 138 -91.03 -58.24 -108.54
C LEU A 138 -91.41 -59.71 -108.83
N ASP A 139 -91.52 -60.55 -107.80
CA ASP A 139 -91.94 -61.95 -107.95
C ASP A 139 -93.39 -62.07 -108.43
N ARG A 140 -94.32 -61.30 -107.84
CA ARG A 140 -95.72 -61.26 -108.27
C ARG A 140 -95.87 -60.69 -109.68
N ARG A 141 -95.10 -59.65 -110.01
CA ARG A 141 -95.03 -59.06 -111.36
C ARG A 141 -94.57 -60.10 -112.38
N ARG A 142 -93.56 -60.92 -112.06
CA ARG A 142 -93.08 -62.01 -112.93
C ARG A 142 -94.20 -63.01 -113.21
N ALA A 143 -94.93 -63.46 -112.18
CA ALA A 143 -96.06 -64.36 -112.36
C ALA A 143 -97.16 -63.78 -113.28
N VAL A 144 -97.47 -62.48 -113.19
CA VAL A 144 -98.43 -61.81 -114.08
C VAL A 144 -97.91 -61.74 -115.52
N ALA A 145 -96.62 -61.42 -115.71
CA ALA A 145 -96.00 -61.40 -117.03
C ALA A 145 -96.05 -62.79 -117.71
N ASP A 146 -95.80 -63.85 -116.93
CA ASP A 146 -95.87 -65.24 -117.41
C ASP A 146 -97.33 -65.60 -117.80
N CYS A 147 -98.31 -65.25 -116.97
CA CYS A 147 -99.73 -65.46 -117.31
C CYS A 147 -100.16 -64.73 -118.59
N VAL A 148 -99.76 -63.47 -118.77
CA VAL A 148 -100.08 -62.70 -119.98
C VAL A 148 -99.42 -63.33 -121.22
N SER A 149 -98.18 -63.80 -121.08
CA SER A 149 -97.44 -64.48 -122.16
C SER A 149 -98.08 -65.81 -122.54
N GLU A 150 -98.51 -66.62 -121.56
CA GLU A 150 -99.23 -67.88 -121.79
C GLU A 150 -100.60 -67.64 -122.46
N ILE A 151 -101.32 -66.59 -122.08
CA ILE A 151 -102.58 -66.21 -122.74
C ILE A 151 -102.32 -65.86 -124.21
N ARG A 152 -101.30 -65.05 -124.53
CA ARG A 152 -100.93 -64.74 -125.92
C ARG A 152 -100.58 -66.02 -126.71
N LEU A 153 -99.76 -66.89 -126.13
CA LEU A 153 -99.38 -68.18 -126.73
C LEU A 153 -100.59 -69.09 -127.00
N PHE A 154 -101.61 -69.06 -126.14
CA PHE A 154 -102.86 -69.81 -126.36
C PHE A 154 -103.64 -69.30 -127.59
N PHE A 155 -103.76 -67.99 -127.76
CA PHE A 155 -104.41 -67.41 -128.94
C PHE A 155 -103.64 -67.74 -130.24
N ASP A 156 -102.30 -67.63 -130.20
CA ASP A 156 -101.42 -67.94 -131.33
C ASP A 156 -101.51 -69.43 -131.74
N ARG A 157 -101.46 -70.36 -130.77
CA ARG A 157 -101.57 -71.80 -131.03
C ARG A 157 -102.91 -72.21 -131.62
N ASN A 158 -103.99 -71.55 -131.21
CA ASN A 158 -105.34 -71.87 -131.67
C ASN A 158 -105.75 -71.12 -132.95
N ARG A 159 -104.86 -70.30 -133.55
CA ARG A 159 -105.13 -69.46 -134.74
C ARG A 159 -106.37 -68.55 -134.56
N ILE A 160 -106.63 -68.09 -133.34
CA ILE A 160 -107.72 -67.16 -133.06
C ILE A 160 -107.14 -65.74 -133.25
N PRO A 161 -107.69 -64.90 -134.15
CA PRO A 161 -107.24 -63.52 -134.28
C PRO A 161 -107.50 -62.77 -132.98
N ILE A 162 -106.46 -62.20 -132.37
CA ILE A 162 -106.61 -61.35 -131.19
C ILE A 162 -107.17 -60.00 -131.66
N PRO A 163 -108.29 -59.52 -131.12
CA PRO A 163 -108.80 -58.18 -131.37
C PRO A 163 -107.75 -57.10 -130.99
N GLN A 164 -107.60 -56.06 -131.82
CA GLN A 164 -106.56 -55.02 -131.66
C GLN A 164 -106.61 -54.33 -130.29
N ASP A 165 -107.82 -54.09 -129.78
CA ASP A 165 -108.08 -53.54 -128.45
C ASP A 165 -107.53 -54.40 -127.31
N ILE A 166 -107.53 -55.74 -127.47
CA ILE A 166 -106.97 -56.66 -126.48
C ILE A 166 -105.44 -56.71 -126.59
N ASP A 167 -104.89 -56.69 -127.81
CA ASP A 167 -103.44 -56.69 -128.00
C ASP A 167 -102.79 -55.38 -127.49
N ASP A 168 -103.45 -54.24 -127.70
CA ASP A 168 -103.04 -52.95 -127.14
C ASP A 168 -103.03 -52.99 -125.60
N VAL A 169 -104.02 -53.64 -124.97
CA VAL A 169 -104.07 -53.84 -123.50
C VAL A 169 -102.92 -54.73 -123.03
N PHE A 170 -102.60 -55.81 -123.74
CA PHE A 170 -101.45 -56.63 -123.39
C PHE A 170 -100.12 -55.88 -123.56
N ASN A 171 -99.97 -55.07 -124.60
CA ASN A 171 -98.76 -54.26 -124.82
C ASN A 171 -98.59 -53.20 -123.72
N ALA A 172 -99.68 -52.51 -123.34
CA ALA A 172 -99.69 -51.56 -122.23
C ALA A 172 -99.40 -52.23 -120.88
N THR A 173 -99.87 -53.46 -120.69
CA THR A 173 -99.59 -54.28 -119.50
C THR A 173 -98.10 -54.62 -119.42
N THR A 174 -97.49 -55.09 -120.51
CA THR A 174 -96.04 -55.38 -120.55
C THR A 174 -95.21 -54.12 -120.25
N GLN A 175 -95.54 -52.98 -120.86
CA GLN A 175 -94.83 -51.71 -120.59
C GLN A 175 -94.95 -51.27 -119.13
N SER A 176 -96.15 -51.41 -118.54
CA SER A 176 -96.36 -51.08 -117.12
C SER A 176 -95.56 -52.00 -116.20
N LEU A 177 -95.48 -53.30 -116.53
CA LEU A 177 -94.68 -54.26 -115.79
C LEU A 177 -93.18 -53.99 -115.92
N ASP A 178 -92.68 -53.50 -117.06
CA ASP A 178 -91.27 -53.11 -117.25
C ASP A 178 -90.91 -51.83 -116.47
N GLU A 179 -91.80 -50.83 -116.42
CA GLU A 179 -91.56 -49.64 -115.61
C GLU A 179 -91.51 -49.97 -114.10
N ILE A 180 -92.29 -50.95 -113.63
CA ILE A 180 -92.18 -51.47 -112.26
C ILE A 180 -90.78 -52.02 -111.97
N ILE A 181 -90.13 -52.71 -112.93
CA ILE A 181 -88.74 -53.18 -112.76
C ILE A 181 -87.78 -51.99 -112.60
N ARG A 182 -87.91 -50.99 -113.48
CA ARG A 182 -87.01 -49.84 -113.48
C ARG A 182 -87.10 -49.04 -112.18
N GLN A 183 -88.32 -48.81 -111.70
CA GLN A 183 -88.57 -48.11 -110.43
C GLN A 183 -88.06 -48.93 -109.22
N ALA A 184 -88.26 -50.25 -109.24
CA ALA A 184 -87.74 -51.14 -108.20
C ALA A 184 -86.21 -51.11 -108.09
N ALA A 185 -85.50 -51.11 -109.22
CA ALA A 185 -84.04 -51.01 -109.25
C ALA A 185 -83.55 -49.67 -108.69
N LEU A 186 -84.18 -48.55 -109.10
CA LEU A 186 -83.85 -47.23 -108.57
C LEU A 186 -84.06 -47.13 -107.05
N MET A 187 -85.16 -47.70 -106.54
CA MET A 187 -85.42 -47.74 -105.10
C MET A 187 -84.39 -48.57 -104.32
N GLN A 188 -83.89 -49.65 -104.90
CA GLN A 188 -82.82 -50.45 -104.28
C GLN A 188 -81.50 -49.70 -104.22
N GLU A 189 -81.12 -49.00 -105.30
CA GLU A 189 -79.91 -48.15 -105.31
C GLU A 189 -79.98 -47.05 -104.25
N ILE A 190 -81.12 -46.35 -104.14
CA ILE A 190 -81.34 -45.33 -103.10
C ILE A 190 -81.23 -45.94 -101.70
N GLY A 191 -81.77 -47.14 -101.47
CA GLY A 191 -81.67 -47.83 -100.19
C GLY A 191 -80.23 -48.21 -99.82
N VAL A 192 -79.44 -48.66 -100.80
CA VAL A 192 -78.00 -48.96 -100.60
C VAL A 192 -77.22 -47.69 -100.26
N ASP A 193 -77.47 -46.59 -100.97
CA ASP A 193 -76.80 -45.30 -100.69
C ASP A 193 -77.15 -44.77 -99.29
N GLN A 194 -78.41 -44.89 -98.87
CA GLN A 194 -78.83 -44.52 -97.52
C GLN A 194 -78.17 -45.38 -96.45
N LEU A 195 -78.07 -46.71 -96.67
CA LEU A 195 -77.36 -47.61 -95.75
C LEU A 195 -75.88 -47.23 -95.62
N ASN A 196 -75.20 -46.96 -96.73
CA ASN A 196 -73.80 -46.52 -96.73
C ASN A 196 -73.63 -45.19 -95.97
N GLN A 197 -74.57 -44.25 -96.12
CA GLN A 197 -74.54 -42.99 -95.36
C GLN A 197 -74.74 -43.22 -93.86
N ILE A 198 -75.65 -44.12 -93.47
CA ILE A 198 -75.90 -44.47 -92.06
C ILE A 198 -74.63 -45.08 -91.45
N GLU A 199 -73.97 -46.00 -92.14
CA GLU A 199 -72.73 -46.63 -91.67
C GLU A 199 -71.59 -45.60 -91.50
N GLY A 200 -71.47 -44.66 -92.45
CA GLY A 200 -70.51 -43.56 -92.34
C GLY A 200 -70.79 -42.65 -91.13
N LEU A 201 -72.06 -42.32 -90.88
CA LEU A 201 -72.47 -41.52 -89.71
C LEU A 201 -72.23 -42.27 -88.39
N GLN A 202 -72.44 -43.59 -88.35
CA GLN A 202 -72.15 -44.40 -87.17
C GLN A 202 -70.66 -44.42 -86.82
N THR A 203 -69.79 -44.50 -87.84
CA THR A 203 -68.34 -44.46 -87.64
C THR A 203 -67.90 -43.11 -87.06
N LEU A 204 -68.36 -41.99 -87.64
CA LEU A 204 -68.07 -40.65 -87.12
C LEU A 204 -68.57 -40.45 -85.69
N LEU A 205 -69.74 -41.02 -85.35
CA LEU A 205 -70.27 -40.98 -83.99
C LEU A 205 -69.38 -41.76 -83.01
N GLY A 206 -68.88 -42.94 -83.42
CA GLY A 206 -67.92 -43.73 -82.63
C GLY A 206 -66.63 -42.98 -82.36
N GLU A 207 -66.01 -42.40 -83.40
CA GLU A 207 -64.80 -41.58 -83.27
C GLU A 207 -65.01 -40.37 -82.35
N SER A 208 -66.16 -39.69 -82.47
CA SER A 208 -66.52 -38.57 -81.61
C SER A 208 -66.68 -38.98 -80.15
N LEU A 209 -67.27 -40.16 -79.90
CA LEU A 209 -67.44 -40.70 -78.55
C LEU A 209 -66.08 -41.04 -77.93
N ASP A 210 -65.22 -41.72 -78.67
CA ASP A 210 -63.87 -42.09 -78.22
C ASP A 210 -63.02 -40.85 -77.90
N ARG A 211 -63.10 -39.82 -78.76
CA ARG A 211 -62.42 -38.54 -78.52
C ARG A 211 -62.92 -37.85 -77.25
N THR A 212 -64.23 -37.88 -77.02
CA THR A 212 -64.84 -37.30 -75.81
C THR A 212 -64.39 -38.06 -74.56
N ASN A 213 -64.34 -39.39 -74.63
CA ASN A 213 -63.87 -40.23 -73.52
C ASN A 213 -62.38 -39.97 -73.20
N ALA A 214 -61.52 -39.82 -74.21
CA ALA A 214 -60.12 -39.49 -74.02
C ALA A 214 -59.95 -38.11 -73.33
N LEU A 215 -60.67 -37.09 -73.81
CA LEU A 215 -60.63 -35.75 -73.19
C LEU A 215 -61.11 -35.77 -71.73
N ASN A 216 -62.17 -36.54 -71.42
CA ASN A 216 -62.63 -36.70 -70.05
C ASN A 216 -61.58 -37.36 -69.15
N GLN A 217 -60.84 -38.35 -69.65
CA GLN A 217 -59.75 -38.97 -68.89
C GLN A 217 -58.60 -38.00 -68.64
N ASP A 218 -58.23 -37.19 -69.63
CA ASP A 218 -57.19 -36.17 -69.48
C ASP A 218 -57.60 -35.09 -68.46
N LEU A 219 -58.87 -34.66 -68.49
CA LEU A 219 -59.40 -33.72 -67.49
C LEU A 219 -59.34 -34.28 -66.06
N ILE A 220 -59.64 -35.58 -65.88
CA ILE A 220 -59.51 -36.24 -64.57
C ILE A 220 -58.04 -36.21 -64.10
N ARG A 221 -57.09 -36.55 -64.99
CA ARG A 221 -55.65 -36.51 -64.65
C ARG A 221 -55.19 -35.12 -64.23
N VAL A 222 -55.53 -34.09 -65.01
CA VAL A 222 -55.17 -32.70 -64.68
C VAL A 222 -55.76 -32.27 -63.34
N ARG A 223 -57.01 -32.67 -63.04
CA ARG A 223 -57.64 -32.39 -61.76
C ARG A 223 -56.91 -33.07 -60.60
N ASP A 224 -56.50 -34.33 -60.76
CA ASP A 224 -55.78 -35.08 -59.75
C ASP A 224 -54.40 -34.45 -59.48
N ASP A 225 -53.68 -34.06 -60.53
CA ASP A 225 -52.39 -33.36 -60.43
C ASP A 225 -52.52 -32.02 -59.69
N PHE A 226 -53.50 -31.19 -60.07
CA PHE A 226 -53.77 -29.92 -59.39
C PHE A 226 -54.12 -30.11 -57.91
N THR A 227 -54.88 -31.16 -57.59
CA THR A 227 -55.24 -31.50 -56.21
C THR A 227 -54.01 -31.94 -55.42
N TYR A 228 -53.13 -32.74 -56.02
CA TYR A 228 -51.86 -33.15 -55.40
C TYR A 228 -50.96 -31.95 -55.10
N GLU A 229 -50.75 -31.06 -56.08
CA GLU A 229 -49.93 -29.86 -55.90
C GLU A 229 -50.51 -28.93 -54.82
N THR A 230 -51.83 -28.73 -54.82
CA THR A 230 -52.51 -27.90 -53.81
C THR A 230 -52.33 -28.47 -52.41
N ASN A 231 -52.45 -29.79 -52.25
CA ASN A 231 -52.25 -30.46 -50.97
C ASN A 231 -50.79 -30.39 -50.51
N ALA A 232 -49.82 -30.56 -51.43
CA ALA A 232 -48.40 -30.39 -51.13
C ALA A 232 -48.10 -28.96 -50.66
N ARG A 233 -48.66 -27.94 -51.33
CA ARG A 233 -48.51 -26.53 -50.92
C ARG A 233 -49.07 -26.28 -49.52
N ARG A 234 -50.28 -26.75 -49.22
CA ARG A 234 -50.88 -26.63 -47.88
C ARG A 234 -50.05 -27.33 -46.81
N HIS A 235 -49.46 -28.49 -47.12
CA HIS A 235 -48.59 -29.21 -46.22
C HIS A 235 -47.34 -28.37 -45.88
N TRP A 236 -46.66 -27.85 -46.89
CA TRP A 236 -45.48 -26.99 -46.68
C TRP A 236 -45.81 -25.69 -45.94
N GLU A 237 -46.94 -25.08 -46.23
CA GLU A 237 -47.41 -23.89 -45.51
C GLU A 237 -47.65 -24.20 -44.02
N THR A 238 -48.26 -25.34 -43.71
CA THR A 238 -48.45 -25.80 -42.33
C THR A 238 -47.10 -26.01 -41.62
N VAL A 239 -46.14 -26.66 -42.29
CA VAL A 239 -44.78 -26.87 -41.75
C VAL A 239 -44.06 -25.55 -41.51
N ALA A 240 -44.19 -24.58 -42.42
CA ALA A 240 -43.60 -23.25 -42.27
C ALA A 240 -44.19 -22.51 -41.06
N GLN A 241 -45.51 -22.53 -40.89
CA GLN A 241 -46.18 -21.93 -39.73
C GLN A 241 -45.75 -22.57 -38.41
N GLN A 242 -45.65 -23.90 -38.35
CA GLN A 242 -45.16 -24.61 -37.16
C GLN A 242 -43.71 -24.24 -36.83
N ASN A 243 -42.84 -24.16 -37.83
CA ASN A 243 -41.46 -23.74 -37.63
C ASN A 243 -41.37 -22.29 -37.12
N GLN A 244 -42.19 -21.38 -37.67
CA GLN A 244 -42.25 -20.00 -37.22
C GLN A 244 -42.71 -19.91 -35.76
N ALA A 245 -43.75 -20.65 -35.38
CA ALA A 245 -44.22 -20.72 -33.99
C ALA A 245 -43.14 -21.27 -33.05
N ARG A 246 -42.39 -22.30 -33.47
CA ARG A 246 -41.28 -22.87 -32.70
C ARG A 246 -40.16 -21.85 -32.50
N ILE A 247 -39.78 -21.11 -33.54
CA ILE A 247 -38.74 -20.06 -33.46
C ILE A 247 -39.19 -18.95 -32.50
N ALA A 248 -40.43 -18.49 -32.61
CA ALA A 248 -40.99 -17.50 -31.69
C ALA A 248 -40.95 -17.98 -30.24
N GLY A 249 -41.31 -19.25 -29.98
CA GLY A 249 -41.21 -19.87 -28.66
C GLY A 249 -39.78 -19.87 -28.09
N ILE A 250 -38.79 -20.22 -28.91
CA ILE A 250 -37.37 -20.19 -28.52
C ILE A 250 -36.92 -18.76 -28.21
N GLN A 251 -37.33 -17.77 -29.00
CA GLN A 251 -37.00 -16.36 -28.75
C GLN A 251 -37.56 -15.86 -27.42
N ILE A 252 -38.81 -16.20 -27.10
CA ILE A 252 -39.45 -15.87 -25.82
C ILE A 252 -38.68 -16.50 -24.66
N ALA A 253 -38.32 -17.79 -24.76
CA ALA A 253 -37.54 -18.48 -23.73
C ALA A 253 -36.16 -17.81 -23.52
N ASN A 254 -35.47 -17.47 -24.61
CA ASN A 254 -34.18 -16.77 -24.57
C ASN A 254 -34.28 -15.38 -23.94
N LEU A 255 -35.38 -14.65 -24.17
CA LEU A 255 -35.64 -13.39 -23.48
C LEU A 255 -35.83 -13.64 -21.97
N GLY A 256 -36.60 -14.65 -21.58
CA GLY A 256 -36.78 -15.06 -20.18
C GLY A 256 -35.45 -15.35 -19.47
N ILE A 257 -34.58 -16.14 -20.10
CA ILE A 257 -33.23 -16.44 -19.58
C ILE A 257 -32.41 -15.14 -19.42
N ARG A 258 -32.43 -14.24 -20.41
CA ARG A 258 -31.73 -12.95 -20.33
C ARG A 258 -32.24 -12.07 -19.20
N PHE A 259 -33.53 -12.06 -18.91
CA PHE A 259 -34.08 -11.35 -17.75
C PHE A 259 -33.63 -11.97 -16.42
N LEU A 260 -33.64 -13.29 -16.31
CA LEU A 260 -33.16 -13.99 -15.11
C LEU A 260 -31.68 -13.72 -14.85
N ASN A 261 -30.84 -13.76 -15.89
CA ASN A 261 -29.41 -13.46 -15.77
C ASN A 261 -29.19 -12.02 -15.30
N ARG A 262 -29.84 -11.02 -15.93
CA ARG A 262 -29.76 -9.62 -15.47
C ARG A 262 -30.17 -9.45 -14.01
N ARG A 263 -31.19 -10.17 -13.55
CA ARG A 263 -31.61 -10.15 -12.14
C ARG A 263 -30.54 -10.75 -11.22
N LYS A 264 -29.93 -11.87 -11.61
CA LYS A 264 -28.83 -12.48 -10.84
C LYS A 264 -27.61 -11.56 -10.78
N ASP A 265 -27.24 -10.94 -11.90
CA ASP A 265 -26.11 -10.01 -11.96
C ASP A 265 -26.33 -8.79 -11.05
N ALA A 266 -27.56 -8.24 -11.03
CA ALA A 266 -27.92 -7.17 -10.12
C ALA A 266 -27.85 -7.60 -8.64
N GLN A 267 -28.25 -8.84 -8.33
CA GLN A 267 -28.12 -9.39 -6.97
C GLN A 267 -26.66 -9.56 -6.57
N LEU A 268 -25.82 -10.09 -7.46
CA LEU A 268 -24.38 -10.25 -7.23
C LEU A 268 -23.70 -8.89 -7.01
N ALA A 269 -24.02 -7.89 -7.83
CA ALA A 269 -23.50 -6.53 -7.65
C ALA A 269 -23.90 -5.93 -6.29
N ASN A 270 -25.14 -6.13 -5.85
CA ASN A 270 -25.59 -5.68 -4.54
C ASN A 270 -24.86 -6.39 -3.40
N GLN A 271 -24.67 -7.71 -3.49
CA GLN A 271 -23.89 -8.46 -2.50
C GLN A 271 -22.44 -7.99 -2.43
N GLN A 272 -21.83 -7.73 -3.59
CA GLN A 272 -20.45 -7.24 -3.67
C GLN A 272 -20.31 -5.86 -3.04
N ASN A 273 -21.26 -4.95 -3.30
CA ASN A 273 -21.30 -3.64 -2.63
C ASN A 273 -21.45 -3.76 -1.10
N GLN A 274 -22.28 -4.69 -0.62
CA GLN A 274 -22.40 -4.96 0.82
C GLN A 274 -21.10 -5.47 1.42
N LEU A 275 -20.40 -6.39 0.76
CA LEU A 275 -19.10 -6.90 1.20
C LEU A 275 -18.05 -5.79 1.27
N VAL A 276 -17.97 -4.93 0.25
CA VAL A 276 -17.06 -3.78 0.25
C VAL A 276 -17.35 -2.84 1.42
N ASN A 277 -18.64 -2.55 1.69
CA ASN A 277 -19.03 -1.72 2.82
C ASN A 277 -18.62 -2.36 4.16
N GLN A 278 -18.82 -3.67 4.32
CA GLN A 278 -18.38 -4.40 5.52
C GLN A 278 -16.85 -4.39 5.68
N GLN A 279 -16.10 -4.57 4.59
CA GLN A 279 -14.64 -4.48 4.61
C GLN A 279 -14.16 -3.09 5.04
N ASN A 280 -14.79 -2.03 4.53
CA ASN A 280 -14.47 -0.65 4.93
C ASN A 280 -14.76 -0.42 6.43
N GLN A 281 -15.85 -0.96 6.96
CA GLN A 281 -16.15 -0.90 8.39
C GLN A 281 -15.10 -1.62 9.23
N ILE A 282 -14.70 -2.83 8.83
CA ILE A 282 -13.65 -3.61 9.51
C ILE A 282 -12.33 -2.84 9.49
N ALA A 283 -11.93 -2.27 8.34
CA ALA A 283 -10.71 -1.48 8.23
C ALA A 283 -10.74 -0.25 9.16
N ASN A 284 -11.87 0.45 9.23
CA ASN A 284 -12.05 1.57 10.14
C ASN A 284 -11.95 1.15 11.62
N GLN A 285 -12.58 0.04 12.00
CA GLN A 285 -12.47 -0.51 13.35
C GLN A 285 -11.04 -0.92 13.69
N GLN A 286 -10.32 -1.55 12.74
CA GLN A 286 -8.92 -1.91 12.92
C GLN A 286 -8.03 -0.68 13.11
N ASN A 287 -8.28 0.40 12.38
CA ASN A 287 -7.56 1.66 12.55
C ASN A 287 -7.80 2.24 13.95
N GLN A 288 -9.04 2.27 14.43
CA GLN A 288 -9.37 2.71 15.79
C GLN A 288 -8.67 1.84 16.85
N ILE A 289 -8.70 0.52 16.70
CA ILE A 289 -8.00 -0.42 17.60
C ILE A 289 -6.49 -0.14 17.59
N ALA A 290 -5.89 0.10 16.43
CA ALA A 290 -4.48 0.43 16.31
C ALA A 290 -4.13 1.74 17.02
N GLU A 291 -4.98 2.76 16.90
CA GLU A 291 -4.82 4.03 17.62
C GLU A 291 -4.94 3.85 19.14
N HIS A 292 -5.94 3.11 19.61
CA HIS A 292 -6.08 2.78 21.03
C HIS A 292 -4.86 2.04 21.57
N ARG A 293 -4.32 1.06 20.82
CA ARG A 293 -3.08 0.35 21.18
C ARG A 293 -1.89 1.30 21.27
N ARG A 294 -1.72 2.20 20.30
CA ARG A 294 -0.66 3.23 20.33
C ARG A 294 -0.82 4.16 21.53
N ASN A 295 -2.04 4.59 21.83
CA ASN A 295 -2.30 5.48 22.97
C ASN A 295 -2.02 4.79 24.31
N ALA A 296 -2.48 3.56 24.48
CA ALA A 296 -2.18 2.74 25.66
C ALA A 296 -0.67 2.56 25.84
N HIS A 297 0.07 2.30 24.75
CA HIS A 297 1.52 2.19 24.80
C HIS A 297 2.20 3.51 25.20
N ARG A 298 1.75 4.66 24.66
CA ARG A 298 2.25 5.98 25.07
C ARG A 298 2.01 6.26 26.55
N LEU A 299 0.81 5.92 27.06
CA LEU A 299 0.47 6.08 28.47
C LEU A 299 1.35 5.22 29.37
N MET A 300 1.57 3.96 29.00
CA MET A 300 2.47 3.06 29.71
C MET A 300 3.90 3.60 29.76
N LEU A 301 4.44 4.08 28.64
CA LEU A 301 5.77 4.68 28.59
C LEU A 301 5.88 5.92 29.47
N ARG A 302 4.86 6.80 29.47
CA ARG A 302 4.80 7.96 30.36
C ARG A 302 4.78 7.55 31.82
N TYR A 303 3.91 6.62 32.18
CA TYR A 303 3.82 6.10 33.54
C TYR A 303 5.18 5.55 34.00
N ASN A 304 5.82 4.69 33.21
CA ASN A 304 7.13 4.14 33.53
C ASN A 304 8.21 5.22 33.68
N ALA A 305 8.23 6.22 32.80
CA ALA A 305 9.16 7.34 32.87
C ALA A 305 8.96 8.16 34.15
N ASP A 306 7.71 8.42 34.54
CA ASP A 306 7.37 9.13 35.77
C ASP A 306 7.74 8.31 37.00
N THR A 307 7.43 7.01 37.03
CA THR A 307 7.83 6.10 38.12
C THR A 307 9.35 6.07 38.29
N GLU A 308 10.10 6.02 37.18
CA GLU A 308 11.56 6.04 37.19
C GLU A 308 12.12 7.40 37.66
N ARG A 309 11.51 8.51 37.24
CA ARG A 309 11.84 9.86 37.76
C ARG A 309 11.64 9.94 39.27
N TRP A 310 10.51 9.44 39.77
CA TRP A 310 10.22 9.38 41.21
C TRP A 310 11.23 8.51 41.97
N ARG A 311 11.54 7.32 41.46
CA ARG A 311 12.58 6.45 42.05
C ARG A 311 13.93 7.14 42.13
N ARG A 312 14.38 7.82 41.06
CA ARG A 312 15.65 8.55 41.05
C ARG A 312 15.66 9.71 42.03
N ARG A 313 14.58 10.49 42.10
CA ARG A 313 14.43 11.58 43.08
C ARG A 313 14.47 11.04 44.51
N HIS A 314 13.73 9.97 44.80
CA HIS A 314 13.70 9.34 46.12
C HIS A 314 15.08 8.80 46.51
N ALA A 315 15.77 8.10 45.60
CA ALA A 315 17.15 7.64 45.81
C ALA A 315 18.14 8.81 46.00
N GLY A 316 17.89 9.96 45.36
CA GLY A 316 18.63 11.20 45.59
C GLY A 316 18.45 11.72 47.02
N CYS A 317 17.20 11.81 47.51
CA CYS A 317 16.90 12.22 48.88
C CYS A 317 17.52 11.27 49.92
N ILE A 318 17.46 9.95 49.69
CA ILE A 318 18.08 8.96 50.57
C ILE A 318 19.60 9.17 50.64
N ARG A 319 20.26 9.34 49.49
CA ARG A 319 21.72 9.60 49.46
C ARG A 319 22.10 10.89 50.18
N GLN A 320 21.29 11.94 50.05
CA GLN A 320 21.50 13.19 50.77
C GLN A 320 21.36 12.99 52.29
N ALA A 321 20.33 12.28 52.75
CA ALA A 321 20.14 11.96 54.15
C ALA A 321 21.29 11.12 54.72
N GLN A 322 21.77 10.12 53.98
CA GLN A 322 22.94 9.32 54.36
C GLN A 322 24.21 10.17 54.46
N ASN A 323 24.43 11.09 53.53
CA ASN A 323 25.55 12.03 53.59
C ASN A 323 25.47 12.93 54.82
N TRP A 324 24.31 13.50 55.13
CA TRP A 324 24.13 14.29 56.35
C TRP A 324 24.35 13.47 57.62
N GLN A 325 23.83 12.25 57.68
CA GLN A 325 24.07 11.35 58.81
C GLN A 325 25.56 11.04 58.98
N ARG A 326 26.28 10.80 57.88
CA ARG A 326 27.74 10.58 57.90
C ARG A 326 28.48 11.82 58.41
N GLN A 327 28.15 13.00 57.89
CA GLN A 327 28.76 14.26 58.33
C GLN A 327 28.52 14.53 59.81
N TYR A 328 27.29 14.27 60.27
CA TYR A 328 26.95 14.40 61.68
C TYR A 328 27.78 13.46 62.57
N ARG A 329 27.95 12.19 62.17
CA ARG A 329 28.82 11.24 62.90
C ARG A 329 30.27 11.71 62.94
N ILE A 330 30.81 12.19 61.82
CA ILE A 330 32.18 12.75 61.76
C ILE A 330 32.32 13.92 62.73
N SER A 331 31.35 14.83 62.75
CA SER A 331 31.33 15.95 63.69
C SER A 331 31.28 15.49 65.15
N GLN A 332 30.46 14.49 65.49
CA GLN A 332 30.42 13.94 66.85
C GLN A 332 31.77 13.35 67.27
N THR A 333 32.43 12.59 66.39
CA THR A 333 33.75 12.03 66.69
C THR A 333 34.80 13.14 66.89
N GLN A 334 34.74 14.22 66.11
CA GLN A 334 35.63 15.37 66.31
C GLN A 334 35.39 16.05 67.67
N VAL A 335 34.14 16.24 68.07
CA VAL A 335 33.79 16.81 69.39
C VAL A 335 34.30 15.92 70.52
N GLN A 336 34.16 14.60 70.41
CA GLN A 336 34.70 13.66 71.41
C GLN A 336 36.23 13.72 71.48
N ALA A 337 36.92 13.76 70.34
CA ALA A 337 38.37 13.89 70.30
C ALA A 337 38.85 15.22 70.92
N GLN A 338 38.14 16.32 70.65
CA GLN A 338 38.42 17.62 71.28
C GLN A 338 38.19 17.59 72.79
N ALA A 339 37.10 16.98 73.26
CA ALA A 339 36.82 16.82 74.69
C ALA A 339 37.92 16.00 75.40
N GLN A 340 38.41 14.93 74.77
CA GLN A 340 39.52 14.14 75.30
C GLN A 340 40.82 14.94 75.37
N ASN A 341 41.12 15.75 74.35
CA ASN A 341 42.28 16.63 74.36
C ASN A 341 42.20 17.68 75.47
N ILE A 342 41.03 18.28 75.70
CA ILE A 342 40.80 19.22 76.80
C ILE A 342 41.09 18.54 78.15
N LEU A 343 40.61 17.32 78.34
CA LEU A 343 40.82 16.55 79.56
C LEU A 343 42.31 16.25 79.79
N ASN A 344 43.04 15.86 78.75
CA ASN A 344 44.50 15.64 78.81
C ASN A 344 45.27 16.94 79.15
N LEU A 345 44.90 18.07 78.54
CA LEU A 345 45.53 19.36 78.84
C LEU A 345 45.26 19.80 80.28
N GLN A 346 44.04 19.60 80.79
CA GLN A 346 43.71 19.88 82.20
C GLN A 346 44.55 19.04 83.17
N GLN A 347 44.80 17.76 82.87
CA GLN A 347 45.70 16.92 83.66
C GLN A 347 47.14 17.44 83.67
N GLN A 348 47.66 17.93 82.53
CA GLN A 348 49.00 18.53 82.45
C GLN A 348 49.12 19.82 83.26
N ILE A 349 48.08 20.67 83.25
CA ILE A 349 48.05 21.89 84.07
C ILE A 349 48.09 21.55 85.57
N LEU A 350 47.31 20.55 86.00
CA LEU A 350 47.33 20.03 87.36
C LEU A 350 48.72 19.49 87.76
N ALA A 351 49.43 18.83 86.84
CA ALA A 351 50.79 18.35 87.08
C ALA A 351 51.81 19.50 87.23
N LEU A 352 51.69 20.56 86.42
CA LEU A 352 52.57 21.73 86.50
C LEU A 352 52.31 22.60 87.74
N GLN A 353 51.08 22.65 88.25
CA GLN A 353 50.75 23.36 89.49
C GLN A 353 51.33 22.70 90.75
N ASN A 354 51.53 21.37 90.73
CA ASN A 354 52.06 20.63 91.88
C ASN A 354 53.60 20.63 91.98
N ASN A 355 54.33 21.17 90.99
CA ASN A 355 55.80 21.26 90.99
C ASN A 355 56.28 22.54 90.28
N PRO A 356 56.38 23.69 90.98
CA PRO A 356 56.86 24.93 90.37
C PRO A 356 58.38 24.88 90.06
N PRO A 357 58.83 25.34 88.88
CA PRO A 357 60.25 25.51 88.56
C PRO A 357 60.87 26.66 89.37
N ASN A 358 62.02 26.42 90.00
CA ASN A 358 62.78 27.38 90.79
C ASN A 358 63.53 28.36 89.85
N MET A 359 63.10 29.62 89.76
CA MET A 359 63.62 30.65 88.83
C MET A 359 64.35 31.76 89.57
N ALA A 360 65.53 31.47 90.13
CA ALA A 360 66.43 32.49 90.65
C ALA A 360 67.26 33.12 89.50
N THR A 361 67.46 34.44 89.55
CA THR A 361 68.15 35.21 88.50
C THR A 361 69.47 35.80 89.01
N ILE A 362 70.29 36.36 88.11
CA ILE A 362 71.58 36.98 88.50
C ILE A 362 71.39 38.18 89.44
N GLN A 363 70.22 38.84 89.45
CA GLN A 363 69.91 39.90 90.40
C GLN A 363 69.84 39.37 91.84
N ASP A 364 69.30 38.17 92.03
CA ASP A 364 69.18 37.55 93.34
C ASP A 364 70.57 37.20 93.90
N VAL A 365 71.47 36.70 93.04
CA VAL A 365 72.89 36.45 93.38
C VAL A 365 73.58 37.73 93.85
N MET A 366 73.43 38.82 93.10
CA MET A 366 74.06 40.09 93.45
C MET A 366 73.49 40.69 94.74
N HIS A 367 72.18 40.57 94.99
CA HIS A 367 71.58 40.95 96.26
C HIS A 367 72.14 40.14 97.44
N THR A 368 72.45 38.86 97.25
CA THR A 368 73.00 38.00 98.30
C THR A 368 74.46 38.33 98.66
N ILE A 369 75.33 38.58 97.68
CA ILE A 369 76.78 38.76 97.95
C ILE A 369 77.20 40.21 98.22
N SER A 370 76.43 41.21 97.76
CA SER A 370 76.80 42.63 97.88
C SER A 370 77.04 43.09 99.33
N PRO A 371 76.21 42.70 100.33
CA PRO A 371 76.47 43.07 101.72
C PRO A 371 77.80 42.52 102.25
N GLY A 372 78.16 41.28 101.88
CA GLY A 372 79.42 40.65 102.29
C GLY A 372 80.65 41.32 101.67
N LEU A 373 80.56 41.74 100.40
CA LEU A 373 81.63 42.47 99.72
C LEU A 373 81.84 43.88 100.29
N ALA A 374 80.78 44.54 100.74
CA ALA A 374 80.86 45.89 101.29
C ALA A 374 81.59 45.92 102.65
N GLN A 375 81.47 44.86 103.46
CA GLN A 375 82.12 44.78 104.77
C GLN A 375 83.63 44.51 104.72
N LEU A 376 84.14 43.97 103.61
CA LEU A 376 85.58 43.71 103.45
C LEU A 376 86.32 44.98 103.02
N PRO A 377 87.39 45.41 103.72
CA PRO A 377 88.24 46.51 103.25
C PRO A 377 88.96 46.13 101.95
N PHE A 378 89.41 47.10 101.16
CA PHE A 378 90.23 46.82 99.98
C PHE A 378 91.61 46.26 100.37
N TYR A 379 92.15 45.34 99.57
CA TYR A 379 93.43 44.70 99.86
C TYR A 379 94.62 45.63 99.58
N ASP A 380 95.33 46.00 100.65
CA ASP A 380 96.51 46.87 100.64
C ASP A 380 97.83 46.13 100.99
N GLY A 381 97.74 44.82 101.27
CA GLY A 381 98.89 43.99 101.64
C GLY A 381 99.17 43.93 103.15
N GLN A 382 98.31 44.43 104.03
CA GLN A 382 98.52 44.32 105.48
C GLN A 382 98.38 42.88 106.01
N GLU A 383 97.53 42.07 105.39
CA GLU A 383 97.36 40.66 105.75
C GLU A 383 97.82 39.71 104.64
N PRO A 384 98.27 38.48 104.98
CA PRO A 384 98.74 37.51 103.99
C PRO A 384 97.65 37.18 102.95
N PRO A 385 98.02 37.02 101.66
CA PRO A 385 97.10 36.74 100.55
C PRO A 385 96.07 35.64 100.82
N ASP A 386 96.50 34.54 101.43
CA ASP A 386 95.64 33.39 101.75
C ASP A 386 94.51 33.76 102.72
N SER A 387 94.79 34.60 103.72
CA SER A 387 93.81 35.00 104.73
C SER A 387 92.71 35.88 104.11
N TYR A 388 93.11 36.86 103.30
CA TYR A 388 92.15 37.75 102.61
C TYR A 388 91.32 37.00 101.57
N TYR A 389 91.96 36.09 100.82
CA TYR A 389 91.28 35.26 99.83
C TYR A 389 90.17 34.39 100.41
N GLN A 390 90.38 33.78 101.59
CA GLN A 390 89.33 32.97 102.23
C GLN A 390 88.08 33.78 102.56
N LYS A 391 88.25 35.05 102.95
CA LYS A 391 87.11 35.95 103.21
C LYS A 391 86.34 36.26 101.93
N LEU A 392 87.03 36.54 100.83
CA LEU A 392 86.40 36.75 99.53
C LEU A 392 85.67 35.51 99.01
N ARG A 393 86.27 34.32 99.19
CA ARG A 393 85.67 33.05 98.81
C ARG A 393 84.39 32.77 99.60
N ALA A 394 84.39 33.04 100.90
CA ALA A 394 83.20 32.88 101.74
C ALA A 394 82.04 33.75 101.25
N VAL A 395 82.30 34.96 100.77
CA VAL A 395 81.27 35.84 100.20
C VAL A 395 80.71 35.28 98.90
N ASN A 396 81.55 34.75 98.00
CA ASN A 396 81.07 34.09 96.78
C ASN A 396 80.24 32.83 97.09
N GLU A 397 80.56 32.06 98.13
CA GLU A 397 79.80 30.87 98.54
C GLU A 397 78.38 31.19 99.07
N MET A 398 78.11 32.42 99.51
CA MET A 398 76.75 32.80 99.97
C MET A 398 75.69 32.65 98.88
N ALA A 399 76.05 32.76 97.60
CA ALA A 399 75.14 32.60 96.48
C ALA A 399 75.02 31.15 95.95
N SER A 400 75.73 30.19 96.55
CA SER A 400 75.70 28.77 96.14
C SER A 400 74.29 28.16 96.08
N PRO A 401 73.36 28.41 97.03
CA PRO A 401 72.01 27.84 97.01
C PRO A 401 71.11 28.32 95.86
N LEU A 402 71.45 29.42 95.18
CA LEU A 402 70.64 29.99 94.10
C LEU A 402 70.85 29.27 92.76
N ALA A 403 71.92 28.48 92.63
CA ALA A 403 72.22 27.63 91.45
C ALA A 403 72.12 28.34 90.08
N VAL A 404 72.39 29.66 90.03
CA VAL A 404 72.31 30.46 88.80
C VAL A 404 73.52 30.16 87.91
N ALA A 405 73.28 29.56 86.74
CA ALA A 405 74.33 29.12 85.82
C ALA A 405 75.32 30.22 85.38
N VAL A 406 74.87 31.49 85.37
CA VAL A 406 75.68 32.65 84.96
C VAL A 406 76.67 33.10 86.06
N PHE A 407 76.45 32.76 87.34
CA PHE A 407 77.40 33.02 88.43
C PHE A 407 78.52 31.96 88.48
N ASN A 408 79.19 31.79 87.34
CA ASN A 408 80.24 30.79 87.13
C ASN A 408 81.61 31.28 87.66
N ALA A 409 82.64 30.43 87.52
CA ALA A 409 83.99 30.68 88.03
C ALA A 409 84.60 32.03 87.56
N ALA A 410 84.30 32.47 86.34
CA ALA A 410 84.79 33.73 85.80
C ALA A 410 84.16 34.94 86.48
N MET A 411 82.84 34.91 86.71
CA MET A 411 82.13 35.97 87.42
C MET A 411 82.58 36.05 88.89
N ARG A 412 82.72 34.88 89.54
CA ARG A 412 83.26 34.76 90.90
C ARG A 412 84.67 35.34 91.03
N CYS A 413 85.54 35.06 90.06
CA CYS A 413 86.87 35.64 90.00
C CYS A 413 86.83 37.17 89.78
N SER A 414 85.93 37.66 88.91
CA SER A 414 85.78 39.10 88.66
C SER A 414 85.39 39.88 89.92
N VAL A 415 84.51 39.31 90.76
CA VAL A 415 84.13 39.88 92.04
C VAL A 415 85.35 40.04 92.96
N MET A 416 86.23 39.04 93.03
CA MET A 416 87.44 39.07 93.84
C MET A 416 88.44 40.15 93.37
N LYS A 417 88.64 40.28 92.05
CA LYS A 417 89.53 41.29 91.46
C LYS A 417 89.15 42.72 91.84
N ASN A 418 87.86 43.01 91.92
CA ASN A 418 87.34 44.35 92.24
C ASN A 418 87.67 44.81 93.67
N LYS A 419 88.24 43.94 94.51
CA LYS A 419 88.64 44.27 95.89
C LYS A 419 90.15 44.53 96.06
N MET A 420 90.93 44.48 94.97
CA MET A 420 92.35 44.84 95.00
C MET A 420 92.53 46.35 94.98
N SER A 421 93.56 46.87 95.67
CA SER A 421 93.91 48.30 95.64
C SER A 421 95.41 48.56 95.73
N GLY A 422 95.81 49.83 95.68
CA GLY A 422 97.19 50.27 95.88
C GLY A 422 98.18 49.64 94.91
N ARG A 423 99.23 48.98 95.43
CA ARG A 423 100.28 48.32 94.63
C ARG A 423 99.85 46.97 94.04
N PHE A 424 98.64 46.52 94.38
CA PHE A 424 98.02 45.31 93.87
C PHE A 424 97.04 45.60 92.72
N ILE A 425 97.03 46.83 92.20
CA ILE A 425 96.32 47.19 90.96
C ILE A 425 97.29 47.79 89.92
N PRO A 426 97.03 47.59 88.61
CA PRO A 426 95.96 46.75 88.07
C PRO A 426 96.25 45.25 88.23
N VAL A 427 95.19 44.46 88.41
CA VAL A 427 95.28 42.99 88.30
C VAL A 427 95.44 42.66 86.81
N PRO A 428 96.54 42.04 86.37
CA PRO A 428 96.74 41.72 84.96
C PRO A 428 95.73 40.66 84.50
N ALA A 429 95.49 40.59 83.19
CA ALA A 429 94.62 39.56 82.62
C ALA A 429 95.22 38.15 82.77
N ASN A 430 96.56 38.05 82.69
CA ASN A 430 97.32 36.82 82.77
C ASN A 430 98.28 36.85 83.96
N ASN A 431 98.47 35.71 84.62
CA ASN A 431 99.32 35.56 85.79
C ASN A 431 100.80 35.41 85.39
N PRO A 432 101.66 36.42 85.59
CA PRO A 432 103.08 36.31 85.28
C PRO A 432 103.82 35.29 86.15
N TYR A 433 103.25 34.89 87.29
CA TYR A 433 103.86 33.94 88.23
C TYR A 433 103.49 32.48 87.95
N ASN A 434 102.63 32.23 86.95
CA ASN A 434 102.17 30.88 86.60
C ASN A 434 101.91 30.76 85.09
N ALA A 435 102.99 30.66 84.30
CA ALA A 435 102.97 30.39 82.85
C ALA A 435 102.04 31.31 82.02
N ASN A 436 101.76 32.55 82.47
CA ASN A 436 100.80 33.47 81.85
C ASN A 436 99.36 32.92 81.75
N ALA A 437 98.94 32.06 82.69
CA ALA A 437 97.56 31.58 82.76
C ALA A 437 96.56 32.73 82.95
N ALA A 438 95.38 32.66 82.32
CA ALA A 438 94.35 33.68 82.46
C ALA A 438 93.77 33.68 83.89
N ILE A 439 93.72 34.85 84.53
CA ILE A 439 93.19 34.98 85.89
C ILE A 439 91.65 35.02 85.81
N ASN A 440 91.00 33.89 85.55
CA ASN A 440 89.54 33.79 85.41
C ASN A 440 88.93 32.72 86.34
N THR A 441 89.72 32.21 87.29
CA THR A 441 89.26 31.29 88.33
C THR A 441 89.76 31.79 89.69
N GLU A 442 89.04 31.44 90.77
CA GLU A 442 89.44 31.83 92.13
C GLU A 442 90.85 31.33 92.52
N PRO A 443 91.26 30.07 92.19
CA PRO A 443 92.61 29.59 92.51
C PRO A 443 93.71 30.36 91.77
N GLU A 444 93.49 30.70 90.50
CA GLU A 444 94.49 31.43 89.71
C GLU A 444 94.64 32.87 90.20
N PHE A 445 93.56 33.48 90.68
CA PHE A 445 93.60 34.78 91.33
C PHE A 445 94.42 34.77 92.63
N LEU A 446 94.28 33.76 93.48
CA LEU A 446 95.09 33.61 94.68
C LEU A 446 96.58 33.43 94.36
N ASN A 447 96.90 32.59 93.37
CA ASN A 447 98.28 32.36 92.95
C ASN A 447 98.97 33.68 92.53
N TRP A 448 98.27 34.47 91.71
CA TRP A 448 98.75 35.79 91.33
C TRP A 448 98.93 36.72 92.54
N LEU A 449 97.95 36.76 93.45
CA LEU A 449 98.02 37.62 94.63
C LEU A 449 99.21 37.27 95.54
N GLN A 450 99.49 35.98 95.71
CA GLN A 450 100.67 35.48 96.44
C GLN A 450 101.99 35.89 95.78
N GLY A 451 102.10 35.72 94.45
CA GLY A 451 103.28 36.15 93.70
C GLY A 451 103.51 37.65 93.81
N LYS A 452 102.45 38.44 93.61
CA LYS A 452 102.52 39.91 93.69
C LYS A 452 102.88 40.40 95.09
N TYR A 453 102.35 39.76 96.13
CA TYR A 453 102.66 40.07 97.52
C TYR A 453 104.13 39.84 97.84
N ARG A 454 104.72 38.75 97.36
CA ARG A 454 106.15 38.47 97.55
C ARG A 454 107.00 39.56 96.91
N ASP A 455 106.71 39.96 95.68
CA ASP A 455 107.48 41.01 94.99
C ASP A 455 107.41 42.35 95.72
N VAL A 456 106.20 42.74 96.15
CA VAL A 456 105.98 44.02 96.84
C VAL A 456 106.66 44.03 98.21
N MET A 457 106.63 42.92 98.96
CA MET A 457 107.19 42.86 100.31
C MET A 457 108.70 42.61 100.34
N VAL A 458 109.26 41.81 99.41
CA VAL A 458 110.71 41.55 99.34
C VAL A 458 111.49 42.81 98.97
N GLY A 459 111.01 43.62 98.02
CA GLY A 459 111.67 44.87 97.63
C GLY A 459 111.69 45.93 98.74
N THR A 460 110.70 45.92 99.62
CA THR A 460 110.62 46.83 100.76
C THR A 460 111.62 46.42 101.86
N ASN A 461 111.76 45.11 102.11
CA ASN A 461 112.69 44.58 103.12
C ASN A 461 114.18 44.69 102.72
N GLN A 462 114.54 44.56 101.44
CA GLN A 462 115.93 44.76 101.00
C GLN A 462 116.40 46.22 101.12
N GLY A 463 115.51 47.19 100.86
CA GLY A 463 115.81 48.62 101.03
C GLY A 463 116.08 48.99 102.49
N ALA A 464 115.31 48.43 103.41
CA ALA A 464 115.48 48.61 104.85
C ALA A 464 116.83 48.04 105.36
N ILE A 465 117.24 46.86 104.88
CA ILE A 465 118.50 46.23 105.31
C ILE A 465 119.73 47.03 104.84
N ILE A 466 119.73 47.55 103.61
CA ILE A 466 120.83 48.39 103.10
C ILE A 466 120.90 49.72 103.87
N ALA A 467 119.75 50.31 104.18
CA ALA A 467 119.68 51.54 104.97
C ALA A 467 120.17 51.35 106.41
N LEU A 468 119.83 50.22 107.04
CA LEU A 468 120.32 49.86 108.38
C LEU A 468 121.82 49.54 108.40
N MET A 469 122.36 48.88 107.36
CA MET A 469 123.79 48.54 107.27
C MET A 469 124.70 49.77 107.07
N ASN A 470 124.18 50.81 106.42
CA ASN A 470 124.92 52.06 106.19
C ASN A 470 124.72 53.10 107.30
N GLU A 471 123.82 52.86 108.26
CA GLU A 471 123.56 53.78 109.35
C GLU A 471 124.60 53.58 110.47
N SER A 472 125.37 54.63 110.76
CA SER A 472 126.42 54.62 111.78
C SER A 472 126.16 55.66 112.85
N PHE A 473 126.58 55.38 114.09
CA PHE A 473 126.46 56.32 115.20
C PHE A 473 127.42 57.51 115.01
N SER A 474 126.87 58.72 114.96
CA SER A 474 127.63 59.97 114.83
C SER A 474 128.02 60.52 116.22
N PRO A 475 129.16 61.21 116.38
CA PRO A 475 129.58 61.79 117.66
C PRO A 475 128.60 62.81 118.26
N ILE A 476 127.68 63.36 117.44
CA ILE A 476 126.62 64.27 117.87
C ILE A 476 125.33 63.56 118.27
N ASP A 477 125.24 62.24 118.07
CA ASP A 477 124.02 61.49 118.36
C ASP A 477 123.88 61.19 119.85
N THR A 478 122.67 61.42 120.36
CA THR A 478 122.21 60.82 121.62
C THR A 478 121.53 59.47 121.33
N PRO A 479 121.46 58.53 122.30
CA PRO A 479 120.85 57.22 122.10
C PRO A 479 119.42 57.28 121.53
N ASP A 480 118.60 58.24 121.98
CA ASP A 480 117.22 58.40 121.49
C ASP A 480 117.17 58.90 120.04
N THR A 481 118.06 59.80 119.64
CA THR A 481 118.14 60.28 118.25
C THR A 481 118.58 59.18 117.29
N TYR A 482 119.56 58.35 117.68
CA TYR A 482 119.98 57.21 116.87
C TYR A 482 118.91 56.12 116.80
N ALA A 483 118.25 55.81 117.92
CA ALA A 483 117.14 54.86 117.95
C ALA A 483 115.96 55.29 117.07
N LYS A 484 115.66 56.59 117.01
CA LYS A 484 114.64 57.12 116.08
C LYS A 484 115.04 56.94 114.62
N ARG A 485 116.30 57.18 114.26
CA ARG A 485 116.75 56.98 112.87
C ARG A 485 116.71 55.51 112.48
N ILE A 486 117.22 54.60 113.32
CA ILE A 486 117.09 53.15 113.11
C ILE A 486 115.63 52.71 112.95
N ARG A 487 114.72 53.16 113.81
CA ARG A 487 113.29 52.78 113.72
C ARG A 487 112.57 53.34 112.50
N SER A 488 113.08 54.40 111.88
CA SER A 488 112.48 54.94 110.66
C SER A 488 112.94 54.22 109.39
N LEU A 489 113.97 53.37 109.50
CA LEU A 489 114.58 52.65 108.37
C LEU A 489 114.21 51.16 108.33
N ALA A 490 113.46 50.65 109.32
CA ALA A 490 112.85 49.31 109.37
C ALA A 490 111.33 49.44 109.28
#